data_AF-A0A831LY83-F1
#
_entry.id   AF-A0A831LY83-F1
#
_cell.length_a   1.000
_cell.length_b   1.000
_cell.length_c   1.000
_cell.angle_alpha   90.00
_cell.angle_beta   90.00
_cell.angle_gamma   90.00
#
_symmetry.space_group_name_H-M   'P 1'
#
loop_
_entity.id
_entity.type
_entity.pdbx_description
1 polymer ?
#
loop_
_entity_poly.entity_id
_entity_poly.type
_entity_poly.pdbx_seq_one_letter_code
_entity_poly.pdbx_strand_id
1 'polypeptide(L)'
;DDEETLRVLDEHTVILYIKASEKDEQELIRRAVADPKPLYYREEFLDQQLHTYMLERGLNYVALVDPNDFVRWIFPRLFYSRIPRYEAIADRYGYTVHTDEVAQVETEADFVELVARAIARR
;
A
#
# COMPACT_ATOMS: atom_id res chain seq x y z
N ASP A 1 -1.24 -9.25 -12.28
CA ASP A 1 -0.94 -7.86 -12.66
C ASP A 1 -1.18 -7.77 -14.15
N ASP A 2 -2.25 -7.09 -14.52
CA ASP A 2 -2.71 -7.04 -15.90
C ASP A 2 -2.07 -5.83 -16.60
N GLU A 3 -1.19 -6.11 -17.55
CA GLU A 3 -0.42 -5.08 -18.26
C GLU A 3 -1.32 -4.19 -19.13
N GLU A 4 -2.39 -4.77 -19.69
CA GLU A 4 -3.37 -4.01 -20.47
C GLU A 4 -4.08 -2.98 -19.59
N THR A 5 -4.53 -3.37 -18.40
CA THR A 5 -5.12 -2.44 -17.42
C THR A 5 -4.15 -1.30 -17.07
N LEU A 6 -2.87 -1.61 -16.79
CA LEU A 6 -1.89 -0.58 -16.46
C LEU A 6 -1.65 0.38 -17.64
N ARG A 7 -1.58 -0.14 -18.87
CA ARG A 7 -1.45 0.69 -20.08
C ARG A 7 -2.65 1.62 -20.27
N VAL A 8 -3.87 1.12 -20.09
CA VAL A 8 -5.08 1.95 -20.20
C VAL A 8 -5.11 3.04 -19.13
N LEU A 9 -4.66 2.74 -17.91
CA LEU A 9 -4.56 3.75 -16.85
C LEU A 9 -3.50 4.80 -17.16
N ASP A 10 -2.33 4.41 -17.65
CA ASP A 10 -1.27 5.33 -18.09
C ASP A 10 -1.75 6.28 -19.21
N GLU A 11 -2.51 5.76 -20.18
CA GLU A 11 -3.04 6.55 -21.30
C GLU A 11 -4.10 7.59 -20.90
N HIS A 12 -4.79 7.38 -19.78
CA HIS A 12 -5.97 8.18 -19.41
C HIS A 12 -5.87 8.85 -18.04
N THR A 13 -4.83 8.60 -17.26
CA THR A 13 -4.68 9.11 -15.89
C THR A 13 -3.23 9.44 -15.56
N VAL A 14 -3.03 10.26 -14.53
CA VAL A 14 -1.71 10.44 -13.90
C VAL A 14 -1.62 9.43 -12.75
N ILE A 15 -0.73 8.45 -12.90
CA ILE A 15 -0.47 7.47 -11.84
C ILE A 15 0.52 8.09 -10.85
N LEU A 16 0.04 8.41 -9.66
CA LEU A 16 0.85 9.01 -8.60
C LEU A 16 1.07 8.01 -7.46
N TYR A 17 2.33 7.67 -7.20
CA TYR A 17 2.72 6.90 -6.03
C TYR A 17 3.12 7.84 -4.88
N ILE A 18 2.36 7.75 -3.78
CA ILE A 18 2.69 8.44 -2.52
C ILE A 18 3.62 7.52 -1.72
N LYS A 19 4.92 7.81 -1.75
CA LYS A 19 5.94 7.04 -1.04
C LYS A 19 6.08 7.56 0.39
N ALA A 20 5.79 6.69 1.34
CA ALA A 20 5.93 7.00 2.76
C ALA A 20 7.40 7.10 3.16
N SER A 21 7.71 8.02 4.09
CA SER A 21 8.94 7.97 4.86
C SER A 21 8.89 6.80 5.86
N GLU A 22 10.04 6.29 6.32
CA GLU A 22 10.08 5.21 7.33
C GLU A 22 9.25 5.56 8.58
N LYS A 23 9.28 6.83 9.00
CA LYS A 23 8.48 7.34 10.12
C LYS A 23 6.98 7.22 9.84
N ASP A 24 6.55 7.60 8.64
CA ASP A 24 5.14 7.57 8.25
C ASP A 24 4.65 6.13 8.03
N GLU A 25 5.52 5.23 7.57
CA GLU A 25 5.23 3.79 7.50
C GLU A 25 4.93 3.22 8.89
N GLN A 26 5.81 3.49 9.87
CA GLN A 26 5.63 3.04 11.24
C GLN A 26 4.34 3.58 11.85
N GLU A 27 4.05 4.87 11.63
CA GLU A 27 2.82 5.50 12.11
C GLU A 27 1.57 4.96 11.41
N LEU A 28 1.63 4.65 10.11
CA LEU A 28 0.55 4.01 9.38
C LEU A 28 0.28 2.60 9.93
N ILE A 29 1.32 1.80 10.14
CA ILE A 29 1.21 0.46 10.72
C ILE A 29 0.62 0.53 12.13
N ARG A 30 1.12 1.43 12.98
CA ARG A 30 0.63 1.61 14.35
C ARG A 30 -0.88 1.91 14.37
N ARG A 31 -1.34 2.83 13.51
CA ARG A 31 -2.76 3.18 13.39
C ARG A 31 -3.61 2.01 12.88
N ALA A 32 -3.14 1.30 11.87
CA ALA A 32 -3.86 0.15 11.32
C ALA A 32 -3.97 -1.02 12.32
N VAL A 33 -2.99 -1.19 13.21
CA VAL A 33 -3.07 -2.16 14.29
C VAL A 33 -4.06 -1.73 15.39
N ALA A 34 -4.08 -0.43 15.71
CA ALA A 34 -4.99 0.12 16.73
C ALA A 34 -6.46 0.07 16.27
N ASP A 35 -6.72 0.43 15.01
CA ASP A 35 -8.05 0.50 14.41
C ASP A 35 -8.06 -0.23 13.05
N PRO A 36 -8.17 -1.58 13.06
CA PRO A 36 -8.08 -2.39 11.85
C PRO A 36 -9.25 -2.13 10.92
N LYS A 37 -8.95 -1.79 9.67
CA LYS A 37 -9.93 -1.60 8.58
C LYS A 37 -10.03 -2.86 7.72
N PRO A 38 -11.17 -3.11 7.05
CA PRO A 38 -11.26 -4.14 6.03
C PRO A 38 -10.20 -3.94 4.93
N LEU A 39 -9.56 -5.04 4.50
CA LEU A 39 -8.49 -5.03 3.51
C LEU A 39 -8.83 -5.99 2.38
N TYR A 40 -8.45 -5.62 1.15
CA TYR A 40 -8.39 -6.56 0.02
C TYR A 40 -7.00 -7.21 -0.03
N TYR A 41 -6.98 -8.52 -0.26
CA TYR A 41 -5.79 -9.33 -0.42
C TYR A 41 -5.79 -9.97 -1.81
N ARG A 42 -4.61 -10.15 -2.39
CA ARG A 42 -4.47 -11.10 -3.48
C ARG A 42 -4.51 -12.51 -2.90
N GLU A 43 -5.15 -13.42 -3.61
CA GLU A 43 -5.37 -14.81 -3.20
C GLU A 43 -4.08 -15.49 -2.74
N GLU A 44 -3.06 -15.52 -3.60
CA GLU A 44 -1.76 -16.14 -3.30
C GLU A 44 -1.10 -15.57 -2.03
N PHE A 45 -1.19 -14.26 -1.82
CA PHE A 45 -0.65 -13.63 -0.61
C PHE A 45 -1.46 -14.05 0.62
N LEU A 46 -2.78 -14.03 0.54
CA LEU A 46 -3.65 -14.40 1.64
C LEU A 46 -3.42 -15.84 2.06
N ASP A 47 -3.34 -16.77 1.11
CA ASP A 47 -3.15 -18.20 1.39
C ASP A 47 -1.83 -18.46 2.10
N GLN A 48 -0.74 -17.86 1.62
CA GLN A 48 0.59 -17.98 2.24
C GLN A 48 0.61 -17.40 3.65
N GLN A 49 0.05 -16.20 3.83
CA GLN A 49 0.06 -15.53 5.12
C GLN A 49 -0.89 -16.18 6.14
N LEU A 50 -2.04 -16.68 5.70
CA LEU A 50 -2.98 -17.41 6.55
C LEU A 50 -2.35 -18.71 7.06
N HIS A 51 -1.69 -19.47 6.18
CA HIS A 51 -0.95 -20.66 6.58
C HIS A 51 0.13 -20.33 7.62
N THR A 52 0.91 -19.27 7.36
CA THR A 52 2.00 -18.82 8.26
C THR A 52 1.44 -18.42 9.63
N TYR A 53 0.38 -17.61 9.65
CA TYR A 53 -0.30 -17.20 10.87
C TYR A 53 -0.81 -18.39 11.69
N MET A 54 -1.48 -19.35 11.03
CA MET A 54 -2.01 -20.54 11.70
C MET A 54 -0.89 -21.39 12.32
N LEU A 55 0.25 -21.54 11.64
CA LEU A 55 1.44 -22.21 12.19
C LEU A 55 2.02 -21.47 13.40
N GLU A 56 2.21 -20.14 13.30
CA GLU A 56 2.74 -19.31 14.40
C GLU A 56 1.82 -19.34 15.63
N ARG A 57 0.51 -19.50 15.43
CA ARG A 57 -0.50 -19.53 16.49
C ARG A 57 -0.88 -20.95 16.94
N GLY A 58 -0.31 -21.98 16.34
CA GLY A 58 -0.64 -23.38 16.64
C GLY A 58 -2.11 -23.75 16.35
N LEU A 59 -2.72 -23.12 15.35
CA LEU A 59 -4.13 -23.33 14.99
C LEU A 59 -4.26 -24.42 13.93
N ASN A 60 -5.03 -25.46 14.25
CA ASN A 60 -5.27 -26.57 13.31
C ASN A 60 -6.42 -26.30 12.33
N TYR A 61 -7.29 -25.34 12.61
CA TYR A 61 -8.48 -25.05 11.80
C TYR A 61 -8.67 -23.55 11.64
N VAL A 62 -9.06 -23.12 10.44
CA VAL A 62 -9.30 -21.70 10.12
C VAL A 62 -10.42 -21.10 10.98
N ALA A 63 -11.39 -21.90 11.42
CA ALA A 63 -12.47 -21.46 12.30
C ALA A 63 -11.99 -21.00 13.69
N LEU A 64 -10.73 -21.28 14.05
CA LEU A 64 -10.10 -20.83 15.31
C LEU A 64 -9.40 -19.48 15.16
N VAL A 65 -9.33 -18.92 13.96
CA VAL A 65 -8.70 -17.62 13.71
C VAL A 65 -9.56 -16.52 14.33
N ASP A 66 -8.97 -15.73 15.24
CA ASP A 66 -9.51 -14.43 15.61
C ASP A 66 -9.28 -13.44 14.45
N PRO A 67 -10.33 -12.94 13.78
CA PRO A 67 -10.18 -12.02 12.66
C PRO A 67 -9.47 -10.72 13.05
N ASN A 68 -9.66 -10.22 14.27
CA ASN A 68 -9.04 -9.00 14.73
C ASN A 68 -7.55 -9.18 14.98
N ASP A 69 -7.12 -10.31 15.55
CA ASP A 69 -5.68 -10.61 15.69
C ASP A 69 -5.05 -10.79 14.31
N PHE A 70 -5.71 -11.54 13.42
CA PHE A 70 -5.20 -11.79 12.07
C PHE A 70 -5.00 -10.49 11.27
N VAL A 71 -5.99 -9.59 11.25
CA VAL A 71 -5.89 -8.32 10.50
C VAL A 71 -4.75 -7.45 11.03
N ARG A 72 -4.57 -7.39 12.36
CA ARG A 72 -3.44 -6.67 12.98
C ARG A 72 -2.09 -7.28 12.61
N TRP A 73 -2.01 -8.62 12.62
CA TRP A 73 -0.78 -9.35 12.32
C TRP A 73 -0.39 -9.27 10.84
N ILE A 74 -1.37 -9.34 9.93
CA ILE A 74 -1.12 -9.38 8.48
C ILE A 74 -0.88 -8.00 7.89
N PHE A 75 -1.40 -6.92 8.48
CA PHE A 75 -1.31 -5.58 7.87
C PHE A 75 0.13 -5.12 7.58
N PRO A 76 1.11 -5.22 8.50
CA PRO A 76 2.50 -4.85 8.21
C PRO A 76 3.08 -5.66 7.04
N ARG A 77 2.79 -6.97 6.99
CA ARG A 77 3.24 -7.86 5.91
C ARG A 77 2.63 -7.46 4.57
N LEU A 78 1.34 -7.15 4.58
CA LEU A 78 0.61 -6.68 3.41
C LEU A 78 1.19 -5.35 2.91
N PHE A 79 1.47 -4.42 3.82
CA PHE A 79 2.09 -3.13 3.50
C PHE A 79 3.41 -3.32 2.77
N TYR A 80 4.36 -4.06 3.38
CA TYR A 80 5.68 -4.29 2.76
C TYR A 80 5.61 -5.08 1.45
N SER A 81 4.69 -6.04 1.33
CA SER A 81 4.51 -6.80 0.08
C SER A 81 4.07 -5.92 -1.11
N ARG A 82 3.46 -4.77 -0.84
CA ARG A 82 2.96 -3.85 -1.87
C ARG A 82 4.03 -2.89 -2.37
N ILE A 83 5.05 -2.57 -1.55
CA ILE A 83 6.08 -1.57 -1.91
C ILE A 83 6.75 -1.91 -3.25
N PRO A 84 7.33 -3.11 -3.46
CA PRO A 84 8.04 -3.39 -4.72
C PRO A 84 7.14 -3.27 -5.95
N ARG A 85 5.85 -3.61 -5.82
CA ARG A 85 4.89 -3.46 -6.92
C ARG A 85 4.58 -1.99 -7.20
N TYR A 86 4.36 -1.19 -6.15
CA TYR A 86 4.05 0.23 -6.32
C TYR A 86 5.24 0.98 -6.94
N GLU A 87 6.46 0.65 -6.50
CA GLU A 87 7.69 1.15 -7.11
C GLU A 87 7.78 0.76 -8.59
N ALA A 88 7.59 -0.52 -8.93
CA ALA A 88 7.64 -0.96 -10.33
C ALA A 88 6.57 -0.30 -11.23
N ILE A 89 5.37 -0.05 -10.70
CA ILE A 89 4.32 0.68 -11.44
C ILE A 89 4.74 2.14 -11.64
N ALA A 90 5.26 2.80 -10.60
CA ALA A 90 5.71 4.18 -10.69
C ALA A 90 6.89 4.33 -11.66
N ASP A 91 7.87 3.45 -11.59
CA ASP A 91 9.05 3.45 -12.46
C ASP A 91 8.68 3.35 -13.94
N ARG A 92 7.64 2.54 -14.26
CA ARG A 92 7.20 2.32 -15.64
C ARG A 92 6.18 3.35 -16.12
N TYR A 93 5.16 3.64 -15.33
CA TYR A 93 3.96 4.36 -15.77
C TYR A 93 3.61 5.60 -14.93
N GLY A 94 4.33 5.86 -13.83
CA GLY A 94 3.88 6.84 -12.85
C GLY A 94 4.91 7.90 -12.47
N TYR A 95 4.56 8.61 -11.41
CA TYR A 95 5.39 9.62 -10.77
C TYR A 95 5.35 9.40 -9.27
N THR A 96 6.39 9.83 -8.57
CA THR A 96 6.49 9.65 -7.11
C THR A 96 6.47 11.00 -6.40
N VAL A 97 5.67 11.07 -5.34
CA VAL A 97 5.71 12.14 -4.33
C VAL A 97 5.90 11.52 -2.96
N HIS A 98 6.50 12.27 -2.04
CA HIS A 98 6.68 11.81 -0.67
C HIS A 98 5.58 12.30 0.26
N THR A 99 5.32 11.55 1.34
CA THR A 99 4.28 11.88 2.33
C THR A 99 4.49 13.23 3.00
N ASP A 100 5.73 13.67 3.17
CA ASP A 100 6.07 14.99 3.71
C ASP A 100 5.72 16.13 2.75
N GLU A 101 5.89 15.93 1.44
CA GLU A 101 5.44 16.87 0.41
C GLU A 101 3.92 16.98 0.37
N VAL A 102 3.23 15.84 0.43
CA VAL A 102 1.76 15.78 0.45
C VAL A 102 1.22 16.47 1.71
N ALA A 103 1.89 16.35 2.85
CA ALA A 103 1.47 16.99 4.09
C ALA A 103 1.52 18.53 4.07
N GLN A 104 2.24 19.14 3.11
CA GLN A 104 2.26 20.60 2.93
C GLN A 104 1.12 21.13 2.05
N VAL A 105 0.32 20.26 1.43
CA VAL A 105 -0.77 20.66 0.53
C VAL A 105 -1.96 21.14 1.35
N GLU A 106 -2.27 22.44 1.26
CA GLU A 106 -3.44 23.04 1.94
C GLU A 106 -4.51 23.47 0.94
N THR A 107 -4.12 23.74 -0.31
CA THR A 107 -4.99 24.26 -1.36
C THR A 107 -4.92 23.43 -2.65
N GLU A 108 -5.89 23.66 -3.54
CA GLU A 108 -5.87 23.10 -4.89
C GLU A 108 -4.60 23.50 -5.67
N ALA A 109 -4.16 24.75 -5.53
CA ALA A 109 -2.96 25.25 -6.22
C ALA A 109 -1.70 24.52 -5.75
N ASP A 110 -1.57 24.26 -4.45
CA ASP A 110 -0.43 23.50 -3.89
C ASP A 110 -0.41 22.08 -4.42
N PHE A 111 -1.58 21.45 -4.56
CA PHE A 111 -1.70 20.11 -5.12
C PHE A 111 -1.27 20.07 -6.59
N VAL A 112 -1.76 21.01 -7.40
CA VAL A 112 -1.38 21.11 -8.82
C VAL A 112 0.12 21.34 -8.97
N GLU A 113 0.71 22.22 -8.15
CA GLU A 113 2.16 22.44 -8.15
C GLU A 113 2.94 21.19 -7.75
N LEU A 114 2.49 20.47 -6.71
CA LEU A 114 3.12 19.23 -6.27
C LEU A 114 3.16 18.19 -7.41
N VAL A 115 2.04 17.98 -8.09
CA VAL A 115 1.95 17.04 -9.23
C VAL A 115 2.84 17.52 -10.39
N ALA A 116 2.82 18.81 -10.73
CA ALA A 116 3.68 19.36 -11.78
C ALA A 116 5.17 19.15 -11.47
N ARG A 117 5.59 19.37 -10.21
CA ARG A 117 6.97 19.09 -9.77
C ARG A 117 7.31 17.61 -9.86
N ALA A 118 6.39 16.72 -9.48
CA ALA A 118 6.61 15.28 -9.60
C ALA A 118 6.83 14.84 -11.05
N ILE A 119 6.06 15.41 -11.99
CA ILE A 119 6.21 15.16 -13.42
C ILE A 119 7.57 15.69 -13.93
N ALA A 120 7.95 16.90 -13.54
CA ALA A 120 9.21 17.53 -13.98
C ALA A 120 10.49 16.86 -13.46
N ARG A 121 10.40 16.01 -12.42
CA ARG A 121 11.54 15.26 -11.87
C ARG A 121 11.92 14.02 -12.67
N ARG A 122 11.01 13.53 -13.52
CA ARG A 122 11.17 12.32 -14.34
C ARG A 122 11.65 12.69 -15.74
#